data_AF-A0A3D1ZEI5-F1
#
_entry.id   AF-A0A3D1ZEI5-F1
#
_cell.length_a   1.000
_cell.length_b   1.000
_cell.length_c   1.000
_cell.angle_alpha   90.00
_cell.angle_beta   90.00
_cell.angle_gamma   90.00
#
_symmetry.space_group_name_H-M   'P 1'
#
loop_
_entity.id
_entity.type
_entity.pdbx_description
1 polymer ?
#
loop_
_entity_poly.entity_id
_entity_poly.type
_entity_poly.pdbx_seq_one_letter_code
_entity_poly.pdbx_strand_id
1 'polypeptide(L)'
;MTSGKHRVIGKDTPKTDGIDKVTGRAIFGADVYLPGMQVGKVLRSPHAHAVINSIDTQKAETLPGVKAVVTSADLPALSPGDPGRQGAITDRDFYLTREFLAREKALFHGHAVAAVAAIDESIAEEALGLINVEYEVLPHVLEPEVAMKGDAPLLHETLYTRSQRGTSDEASNLAEHWELNRGDIERGFAEADSIVEDSFSTQVVHHGYVEPDSETAYAHPDGTVEVWANTQSIYSTRSDIAQLLDIPLGDITVNPTELGGAFGGKETLRASGLCVLLSKKALLPVQV
;
A
#
# COMPACT_ATOMS: atom_id res chain seq x y z
N MET A 1 -13.39 21.57 -34.38
CA MET A 1 -14.29 21.20 -33.27
C MET A 1 -15.69 21.08 -33.82
N THR A 2 -16.15 19.86 -34.08
CA THR A 2 -17.51 19.63 -34.57
C THR A 2 -18.50 19.94 -33.46
N SER A 3 -19.28 21.03 -33.58
CA SER A 3 -20.38 21.33 -32.67
C SER A 3 -21.43 20.22 -32.81
N GLY A 4 -21.34 19.19 -31.97
CA GLY A 4 -22.18 18.01 -32.05
C GLY A 4 -23.66 18.32 -31.77
N LYS A 5 -24.55 17.61 -32.48
CA LYS A 5 -26.03 17.66 -32.36
C LYS A 5 -26.59 17.21 -30.99
N HIS A 6 -25.74 16.89 -30.02
CA HIS A 6 -26.17 16.33 -28.74
C HIS A 6 -26.52 17.43 -27.74
N ARG A 7 -27.50 17.16 -26.87
CA ARG A 7 -27.92 18.12 -25.84
C ARG A 7 -26.80 18.44 -24.84
N VAL A 8 -25.96 17.45 -24.49
CA VAL A 8 -24.97 17.54 -23.39
C VAL A 8 -23.56 17.04 -23.78
N ILE A 9 -23.45 15.95 -24.57
CA ILE A 9 -22.15 15.36 -24.93
C ILE A 9 -21.29 16.37 -25.71
N GLY A 10 -20.06 16.60 -25.25
CA GLY A 10 -19.11 17.53 -25.85
C GLY A 10 -19.36 19.01 -25.54
N LYS A 11 -20.21 19.30 -24.54
CA LYS A 11 -20.47 20.68 -24.06
C LYS A 11 -19.93 20.90 -22.66
N ASP A 12 -19.51 22.15 -22.41
CA ASP A 12 -19.09 22.64 -21.10
C ASP A 12 -20.28 22.69 -20.14
N THR A 13 -20.57 21.55 -19.51
CA THR A 13 -21.63 21.41 -18.53
C THR A 13 -21.02 21.44 -17.14
N PRO A 14 -21.58 22.20 -16.16
CA PRO A 14 -21.09 22.17 -14.80
C PRO A 14 -21.05 20.74 -14.24
N LYS A 15 -19.96 20.40 -13.54
CA LYS A 15 -19.84 19.10 -12.88
C LYS A 15 -20.84 19.01 -11.73
N THR A 16 -21.40 17.82 -11.52
CA THR A 16 -22.38 17.57 -10.46
C THR A 16 -21.82 17.75 -9.04
N ASP A 17 -20.52 17.52 -8.87
CA ASP A 17 -19.76 17.70 -7.62
C ASP A 17 -19.15 19.11 -7.47
N GLY A 18 -19.34 19.99 -8.45
CA GLY A 18 -18.63 21.27 -8.51
C GLY A 18 -19.01 22.24 -7.40
N ILE A 19 -20.31 22.33 -7.06
CA ILE A 19 -20.81 23.29 -6.06
C ILE A 19 -20.23 22.98 -4.67
N ASP A 20 -20.24 21.71 -4.27
CA ASP A 20 -19.76 21.33 -2.94
C ASP A 20 -18.25 21.57 -2.80
N LYS A 21 -17.47 21.37 -3.89
CA LYS A 21 -16.03 21.65 -3.92
C LYS A 21 -15.70 23.14 -3.79
N VAL A 22 -16.41 24.02 -4.52
CA VAL A 22 -16.11 25.47 -4.48
C VAL A 22 -16.69 26.17 -3.25
N THR A 23 -17.58 25.52 -2.50
CA THR A 23 -18.18 26.05 -1.28
C THR A 23 -17.58 25.45 0.01
N GLY A 24 -16.64 24.52 -0.10
CA GLY A 24 -16.03 23.84 1.05
C GLY A 24 -16.98 22.85 1.75
N ARG A 25 -18.00 22.35 1.04
CA ARG A 25 -18.96 21.35 1.56
C ARG A 25 -18.59 19.92 1.19
N ALA A 26 -17.68 19.74 0.22
CA ALA A 26 -17.10 18.46 -0.12
C ALA A 26 -16.35 17.88 1.09
N ILE A 27 -16.55 16.58 1.37
CA ILE A 27 -15.91 15.88 2.49
C ILE A 27 -14.78 15.01 1.92
N PHE A 28 -13.54 15.45 2.13
CA PHE A 28 -12.34 14.68 1.80
C PHE A 28 -11.98 13.71 2.93
N GLY A 29 -10.95 12.89 2.73
CA GLY A 29 -10.56 11.86 3.70
C GLY A 29 -10.31 12.40 5.11
N ALA A 30 -9.63 13.53 5.21
CA ALA A 30 -9.31 14.20 6.48
C ALA A 30 -10.53 14.87 7.14
N ASP A 31 -11.58 15.17 6.37
CA ASP A 31 -12.79 15.84 6.88
C ASP A 31 -13.77 14.86 7.55
N VAL A 32 -13.52 13.55 7.44
CA VAL A 32 -14.32 12.51 8.08
C VAL A 32 -14.16 12.61 9.59
N TYR A 33 -15.28 12.71 10.29
CA TYR A 33 -15.31 12.76 11.75
C TYR A 33 -16.36 11.80 12.31
N LEU A 34 -15.94 10.93 13.23
CA LEU A 34 -16.79 9.99 13.94
C LEU A 34 -16.72 10.22 15.45
N PRO A 35 -17.83 9.99 16.19
CA PRO A 35 -17.81 10.11 17.65
C PRO A 35 -16.75 9.20 18.28
N GLY A 36 -15.86 9.78 19.10
CA GLY A 36 -14.81 9.02 19.78
C GLY A 36 -13.68 8.54 18.87
N MET A 37 -13.51 9.13 17.69
CA MET A 37 -12.41 8.83 16.78
C MET A 37 -11.05 9.12 17.41
N GLN A 38 -10.09 8.21 17.19
CA GLN A 38 -8.71 8.31 17.63
C GLN A 38 -7.81 8.75 16.49
N VAL A 39 -6.67 9.35 16.82
CA VAL A 39 -5.63 9.74 15.87
C VAL A 39 -4.64 8.60 15.72
N GLY A 40 -4.44 8.18 14.49
CA GLY A 40 -3.50 7.16 14.07
C GLY A 40 -2.18 7.77 13.57
N LYS A 41 -1.04 7.20 13.94
CA LYS A 41 0.28 7.56 13.41
C LYS A 41 1.12 6.31 13.15
N VAL A 42 2.04 6.40 12.19
CA VAL A 42 2.84 5.26 11.70
C VAL A 42 4.32 5.49 12.00
N LEU A 43 4.95 4.55 12.70
CA LEU A 43 6.40 4.46 12.83
C LEU A 43 6.95 3.88 11.54
N ARG A 44 7.90 4.58 10.92
CA ARG A 44 8.51 4.19 9.65
C ARG A 44 9.99 3.88 9.83
N SER A 45 10.48 2.90 9.08
CA SER A 45 11.89 2.54 9.09
C SER A 45 12.75 3.68 8.55
N PRO A 46 13.86 4.03 9.22
CA PRO A 46 14.82 4.98 8.69
C PRO A 46 15.79 4.37 7.68
N HIS A 47 15.76 3.04 7.47
CA HIS A 47 16.75 2.31 6.68
C HIS A 47 16.22 1.87 5.31
N ALA A 48 17.08 1.90 4.30
CA ALA A 48 16.75 1.42 2.96
C ALA A 48 16.69 -0.12 2.88
N HIS A 49 17.49 -0.83 3.69
CA HIS A 49 17.44 -2.28 3.81
C HIS A 49 17.98 -2.67 5.19
N ALA A 50 17.21 -3.40 5.99
CA ALA A 50 17.64 -3.87 7.29
C ALA A 50 16.85 -5.11 7.73
N VAL A 51 17.48 -6.03 8.45
CA VAL A 51 16.77 -7.06 9.22
C VAL A 51 16.16 -6.39 10.45
N ILE A 52 14.95 -6.79 10.80
CA ILE A 52 14.29 -6.39 12.04
C ILE A 52 14.51 -7.51 13.05
N ASN A 53 15.40 -7.28 14.02
CA ASN A 53 15.70 -8.26 15.06
C ASN A 53 14.58 -8.31 16.12
N SER A 54 14.03 -7.15 16.47
CA SER A 54 12.95 -7.03 17.45
C SER A 54 12.18 -5.71 17.33
N ILE A 55 10.92 -5.71 17.78
CA ILE A 55 10.07 -4.53 17.95
C ILE A 55 9.51 -4.59 19.38
N ASP A 56 9.87 -3.63 20.24
CA ASP A 56 9.33 -3.50 21.60
C ASP A 56 8.37 -2.32 21.67
N THR A 57 7.10 -2.63 21.94
CA THR A 57 5.98 -1.67 22.04
C THR A 57 5.56 -1.37 23.48
N GLN A 58 6.15 -2.02 24.49
CA GLN A 58 5.59 -2.02 25.87
C GLN A 58 5.46 -0.62 26.47
N LYS A 59 6.44 0.26 26.22
CA LYS A 59 6.41 1.64 26.71
C LYS A 59 5.34 2.47 26.01
N ALA A 60 5.16 2.28 24.71
CA ALA A 60 4.12 2.96 23.94
C ALA A 60 2.72 2.50 24.38
N GLU A 61 2.52 1.20 24.59
CA GLU A 61 1.23 0.63 25.03
C GLU A 61 0.80 1.10 26.42
N THR A 62 1.77 1.44 27.28
CA THR A 62 1.51 1.89 28.66
C THR A 62 1.39 3.40 28.80
N LEU A 63 1.65 4.17 27.72
CA LEU A 63 1.54 5.62 27.72
C LEU A 63 0.05 6.04 27.88
N PRO A 64 -0.29 6.87 28.88
CA PRO A 64 -1.67 7.34 29.05
C PRO A 64 -2.20 8.03 27.80
N GLY A 65 -3.35 7.58 27.30
CA GLY A 65 -4.00 8.12 26.10
C GLY A 65 -3.79 7.27 24.85
N VAL A 66 -2.83 6.34 24.83
CA VAL A 66 -2.71 5.32 23.79
C VAL A 66 -3.86 4.31 23.91
N LYS A 67 -4.46 3.95 22.78
CA LYS A 67 -5.58 3.01 22.67
C LYS A 67 -5.22 1.71 21.97
N ALA A 68 -4.29 1.78 21.02
CA ALA A 68 -3.77 0.60 20.34
C ALA A 68 -2.37 0.87 19.82
N VAL A 69 -1.55 -0.17 19.81
CA VAL A 69 -0.30 -0.24 19.06
C VAL A 69 -0.37 -1.51 18.22
N VAL A 70 -0.07 -1.43 16.92
CA VAL A 70 -0.06 -2.59 16.01
C VAL A 70 1.29 -2.71 15.32
N THR A 71 1.69 -3.95 15.07
CA THR A 71 2.91 -4.33 14.34
C THR A 71 2.58 -5.43 13.35
N SER A 72 3.58 -5.95 12.64
CA SER A 72 3.39 -7.17 11.83
C SER A 72 2.88 -8.38 12.63
N ALA A 73 3.03 -8.40 13.96
CA ALA A 73 2.48 -9.46 14.80
C ALA A 73 0.95 -9.50 14.82
N ASP A 74 0.28 -8.38 14.49
CA ASP A 74 -1.17 -8.27 14.39
C ASP A 74 -1.70 -8.67 12.99
N LEU A 75 -0.81 -9.06 12.06
CA LEU A 75 -1.14 -9.59 10.74
C LEU A 75 -1.00 -11.12 10.69
N PRO A 76 -1.78 -11.81 9.81
CA PRO A 76 -1.61 -13.23 9.58
C PRO A 76 -0.16 -13.62 9.25
N ALA A 77 0.33 -14.67 9.90
CA ALA A 77 1.64 -15.26 9.63
C ALA A 77 1.54 -16.22 8.44
N LEU A 78 1.51 -15.66 7.24
CA LEU A 78 1.39 -16.42 6.00
C LEU A 78 2.74 -16.95 5.54
N SER A 79 2.72 -18.15 4.95
CA SER A 79 3.79 -18.77 4.15
C SER A 79 3.27 -19.12 2.75
N PRO A 80 4.12 -19.08 1.70
CA PRO A 80 3.73 -19.54 0.38
C PRO A 80 3.20 -20.98 0.40
N GLY A 81 1.99 -21.20 -0.14
CA GLY A 81 1.35 -22.52 -0.19
C GLY A 81 0.45 -22.90 0.99
N ASP A 82 0.31 -22.04 2.01
CA ASP A 82 -0.63 -22.28 3.13
C ASP A 82 -2.10 -22.36 2.64
N PRO A 83 -2.99 -23.13 3.31
CA PRO A 83 -4.42 -23.11 3.01
C PRO A 83 -5.06 -21.84 3.61
N GLY A 84 -5.33 -20.83 2.77
CA GLY A 84 -6.06 -19.61 3.14
C GLY A 84 -7.59 -19.75 3.04
N ARG A 85 -8.34 -18.75 3.53
CA ARG A 85 -9.82 -18.75 3.51
C ARG A 85 -10.44 -18.76 2.10
N GLN A 86 -9.70 -18.34 1.08
CA GLN A 86 -10.16 -18.29 -0.32
C GLN A 86 -9.46 -19.32 -1.22
N GLY A 87 -8.76 -20.30 -0.64
CA GLY A 87 -7.89 -21.23 -1.36
C GLY A 87 -6.45 -21.13 -0.87
N ALA A 88 -5.51 -21.71 -1.61
CA ALA A 88 -4.09 -21.59 -1.26
C ALA A 88 -3.65 -20.12 -1.23
N ILE A 89 -2.91 -19.75 -0.19
CA ILE A 89 -2.23 -18.46 -0.07
C ILE A 89 -1.35 -18.27 -1.30
N THR A 90 -1.56 -17.16 -1.98
CA THR A 90 -0.75 -16.78 -3.13
C THR A 90 0.52 -16.10 -2.65
N ASP A 91 1.57 -16.13 -3.47
CA ASP A 91 2.79 -15.35 -3.22
C ASP A 91 2.48 -13.87 -3.01
N ARG A 92 1.46 -13.34 -3.72
CA ARG A 92 1.01 -11.94 -3.56
C ARG A 92 0.59 -11.67 -2.12
N ASP A 93 -0.12 -12.60 -1.49
CA ASP A 93 -0.63 -12.42 -0.12
C ASP A 93 0.51 -12.42 0.88
N PHE A 94 1.47 -13.33 0.68
CA PHE A 94 2.69 -13.38 1.46
C PHE A 94 3.45 -12.04 1.39
N TYR A 95 3.73 -11.53 0.19
CA TYR A 95 4.46 -10.27 0.02
C TYR A 95 3.66 -9.06 0.50
N LEU A 96 2.35 -9.02 0.27
CA LEU A 96 1.48 -7.92 0.68
C LEU A 96 1.52 -7.71 2.20
N THR A 97 1.52 -8.78 3.00
CA THR A 97 1.65 -8.64 4.46
C THR A 97 2.95 -7.98 4.88
N ARG A 98 4.06 -8.24 4.14
CA ARG A 98 5.39 -7.69 4.43
C ARG A 98 5.55 -6.25 3.94
N GLU A 99 4.92 -5.91 2.82
CA GLU A 99 4.88 -4.54 2.27
C GLU A 99 4.02 -3.61 3.14
N PHE A 100 2.93 -4.15 3.71
CA PHE A 100 1.99 -3.37 4.48
C PHE A 100 2.51 -3.01 5.88
N LEU A 101 3.07 -3.98 6.61
CA LEU A 101 3.87 -3.75 7.82
C LEU A 101 5.12 -4.63 7.79
N ALA A 102 6.28 -4.00 7.88
CA ALA A 102 7.57 -4.67 7.89
C ALA A 102 7.63 -5.73 8.99
N ARG A 103 7.95 -6.97 8.61
CA ARG A 103 8.00 -8.13 9.51
C ARG A 103 9.44 -8.60 9.72
N GLU A 104 10.03 -9.25 8.72
CA GLU A 104 11.41 -9.78 8.83
C GLU A 104 12.46 -8.73 8.42
N LYS A 105 12.15 -7.93 7.39
CA LYS A 105 13.06 -6.92 6.84
C LYS A 105 12.31 -5.61 6.62
N ALA A 106 12.99 -4.49 6.86
CA ALA A 106 12.66 -3.22 6.24
C ALA A 106 13.29 -3.19 4.85
N LEU A 107 12.49 -2.92 3.81
CA LEU A 107 12.89 -3.07 2.40
C LEU A 107 13.10 -1.73 1.68
N PHE A 108 12.75 -0.62 2.33
CA PHE A 108 12.95 0.73 1.83
C PHE A 108 12.83 1.76 2.97
N HIS A 109 13.43 2.94 2.76
CA HIS A 109 13.28 4.05 3.69
C HIS A 109 11.81 4.50 3.71
N GLY A 110 11.22 4.61 4.90
CA GLY A 110 9.81 4.94 5.05
C GLY A 110 8.87 3.73 5.15
N HIS A 111 9.38 2.49 5.08
CA HIS A 111 8.58 1.27 5.25
C HIS A 111 7.87 1.28 6.60
N ALA A 112 6.56 1.02 6.64
CA ALA A 112 5.79 1.04 7.89
C ALA A 112 6.21 -0.14 8.78
N VAL A 113 6.45 0.10 10.07
CA VAL A 113 6.96 -0.90 11.02
C VAL A 113 5.97 -1.14 12.14
N ALA A 114 5.38 -0.07 12.64
CA ALA A 114 4.34 -0.10 13.65
C ALA A 114 3.38 1.06 13.44
N ALA A 115 2.18 0.99 14.01
CA ALA A 115 1.27 2.11 14.08
C ALA A 115 0.62 2.22 15.45
N VAL A 116 0.24 3.43 15.83
CA VAL A 116 -0.37 3.75 17.13
C VAL A 116 -1.69 4.47 16.89
N ALA A 117 -2.70 4.19 17.70
CA ALA A 117 -3.88 5.02 17.86
C ALA A 117 -3.91 5.63 19.26
N ALA A 118 -4.14 6.93 19.36
CA ALA A 118 -4.23 7.67 20.62
C ALA A 118 -5.36 8.73 20.58
N ILE A 119 -5.68 9.28 21.75
CA ILE A 119 -6.75 10.29 21.91
C ILE A 119 -6.46 11.61 21.21
N ASP A 120 -5.19 11.90 20.91
CA ASP A 120 -4.76 13.08 20.16
C ASP A 120 -3.42 12.82 19.46
N GLU A 121 -3.06 13.74 18.58
CA GLU A 121 -1.87 13.69 17.74
C GLU A 121 -0.56 13.71 18.55
N SER A 122 -0.50 14.53 19.61
CA SER A 122 0.72 14.67 20.43
C SER A 122 1.06 13.38 21.15
N ILE A 123 0.06 12.69 21.70
CA ILE A 123 0.26 11.41 22.38
C ILE A 123 0.61 10.31 21.36
N ALA A 124 0.00 10.33 20.17
CA ALA A 124 0.35 9.38 19.12
C ALA A 124 1.82 9.53 18.71
N GLU A 125 2.31 10.76 18.52
CA GLU A 125 3.71 11.05 18.18
C GLU A 125 4.68 10.67 19.31
N GLU A 126 4.34 11.00 20.57
CA GLU A 126 5.13 10.59 21.73
C GLU A 126 5.25 9.06 21.82
N ALA A 127 4.13 8.36 21.62
CA ALA A 127 4.09 6.90 21.65
C ALA A 127 4.97 6.28 20.56
N LEU A 128 5.02 6.84 19.35
CA LEU A 128 5.95 6.36 18.31
C LEU A 128 7.41 6.45 18.77
N GLY A 129 7.78 7.51 19.49
CA GLY A 129 9.12 7.68 20.06
C GLY A 129 9.46 6.70 21.19
N LEU A 130 8.47 6.01 21.75
CA LEU A 130 8.65 5.00 22.80
C LEU A 130 8.77 3.57 22.26
N ILE A 131 8.49 3.36 20.97
CA ILE A 131 8.68 2.05 20.31
C ILE A 131 10.16 1.88 19.97
N ASN A 132 10.78 0.83 20.51
CA ASN A 132 12.17 0.50 20.21
C ASN A 132 12.22 -0.58 19.13
N VAL A 133 12.92 -0.30 18.03
CA VAL A 133 13.13 -1.27 16.94
C VAL A 133 14.62 -1.52 16.79
N GLU A 134 15.02 -2.79 16.90
CA GLU A 134 16.40 -3.19 16.72
C GLU A 134 16.63 -3.64 15.28
N TYR A 135 17.50 -2.90 14.57
CA TYR A 135 17.84 -3.17 13.19
C TYR A 135 19.27 -3.71 13.04
N GLU A 136 19.44 -4.65 12.12
CA GLU A 136 20.73 -4.93 11.49
C GLU A 136 20.70 -4.35 10.07
N VAL A 137 21.46 -3.27 9.83
CA VAL A 137 21.46 -2.58 8.53
C VAL A 137 22.18 -3.44 7.49
N LEU A 138 21.52 -3.66 6.36
CA LEU A 138 22.03 -4.45 5.26
C LEU A 138 22.50 -3.58 4.07
N PRO A 139 23.39 -4.08 3.21
CA PRO A 139 23.65 -3.46 1.92
C PRO A 139 22.36 -3.36 1.09
N HIS A 140 22.17 -2.25 0.38
CA HIS A 140 21.00 -2.01 -0.47
C HIS A 140 21.44 -1.61 -1.88
N VAL A 141 20.52 -1.79 -2.83
CA VAL A 141 20.70 -1.41 -4.23
C VAL A 141 19.56 -0.48 -4.63
N LEU A 142 19.88 0.58 -5.38
CA LEU A 142 18.90 1.57 -5.86
C LEU A 142 18.64 1.46 -7.36
N GLU A 143 19.55 0.82 -8.11
CA GLU A 143 19.49 0.70 -9.56
C GLU A 143 19.03 -0.72 -9.98
N PRO A 144 17.97 -0.85 -10.79
CA PRO A 144 17.46 -2.16 -11.24
C PRO A 144 18.53 -3.04 -11.91
N GLU A 145 19.39 -2.46 -12.75
CA GLU A 145 20.45 -3.19 -13.47
C GLU A 145 21.51 -3.76 -12.53
N VAL A 146 21.73 -3.10 -11.39
CA VAL A 146 22.61 -3.62 -10.34
C VAL A 146 21.88 -4.71 -9.55
N ALA A 147 20.60 -4.53 -9.26
CA ALA A 147 19.79 -5.51 -8.51
C ALA A 147 19.65 -6.84 -9.26
N MET A 148 19.68 -6.81 -10.59
CA MET A 148 19.63 -7.99 -11.47
C MET A 148 20.90 -8.83 -11.47
N LYS A 149 22.02 -8.34 -10.93
CA LYS A 149 23.28 -9.09 -10.91
C LYS A 149 23.23 -10.21 -9.86
N GLY A 150 23.86 -11.35 -10.15
CA GLY A 150 23.83 -12.51 -9.27
C GLY A 150 24.53 -12.34 -7.92
N ASP A 151 25.35 -11.29 -7.75
CA ASP A 151 26.02 -10.92 -6.50
C ASP A 151 25.31 -9.79 -5.73
N ALA A 152 24.17 -9.30 -6.23
CA ALA A 152 23.39 -8.29 -5.55
C ALA A 152 22.74 -8.86 -4.27
N PRO A 153 22.60 -8.06 -3.20
CA PRO A 153 21.81 -8.44 -2.03
C PRO A 153 20.39 -8.85 -2.44
N LEU A 154 19.97 -10.04 -2.04
CA LEU A 154 18.59 -10.49 -2.27
C LEU A 154 17.63 -9.80 -1.30
N LEU A 155 16.58 -9.17 -1.82
CA LEU A 155 15.49 -8.64 -1.00
C LEU A 155 14.63 -9.77 -0.44
N HIS A 156 14.28 -10.72 -1.31
CA HIS A 156 13.37 -11.82 -1.01
C HIS A 156 14.02 -13.16 -1.36
N GLU A 157 14.34 -13.96 -0.35
CA GLU A 157 14.90 -15.31 -0.51
C GLU A 157 13.87 -16.32 -1.03
N THR A 158 12.60 -15.94 -1.06
CA THR A 158 11.47 -16.72 -1.57
C THR A 158 11.00 -16.27 -2.95
N LEU A 159 11.68 -15.29 -3.58
CA LEU A 159 11.28 -14.78 -4.88
C LEU A 159 12.04 -15.52 -5.99
N TYR A 160 11.30 -16.31 -6.75
CA TYR A 160 11.80 -17.04 -7.91
C TYR A 160 11.25 -16.41 -9.19
N THR A 161 12.10 -16.21 -10.19
CA THR A 161 11.76 -15.53 -11.44
C THR A 161 10.74 -16.34 -12.22
N ARG A 162 9.57 -15.75 -12.48
CA ARG A 162 8.53 -16.36 -13.31
C ARG A 162 8.69 -15.96 -14.77
N SER A 163 8.50 -16.90 -15.68
CA SER A 163 8.53 -16.64 -17.12
C SER A 163 7.51 -17.51 -17.85
N GLN A 164 7.36 -17.25 -19.15
CA GLN A 164 6.56 -18.09 -20.05
C GLN A 164 7.08 -19.53 -20.16
N ARG A 165 8.33 -19.78 -19.75
CA ARG A 165 8.99 -21.10 -19.79
C ARG A 165 8.95 -21.83 -18.44
N GLY A 166 8.39 -21.21 -17.40
CA GLY A 166 8.34 -21.72 -16.04
C GLY A 166 9.00 -20.79 -15.03
N THR A 167 9.24 -21.31 -13.82
CA THR A 167 9.84 -20.61 -12.68
C THR A 167 11.31 -21.02 -12.53
N SER A 168 12.19 -20.10 -12.12
CA SER A 168 13.61 -20.40 -11.86
C SER A 168 13.81 -21.34 -10.67
N ASP A 169 14.93 -22.06 -10.68
CA ASP A 169 15.33 -22.96 -9.58
C ASP A 169 15.98 -22.19 -8.40
N GLU A 170 16.53 -21.01 -8.68
CA GLU A 170 17.21 -20.16 -7.70
C GLU A 170 16.44 -18.87 -7.48
N ALA A 171 16.51 -18.34 -6.25
CA ALA A 171 15.93 -17.04 -5.91
C ALA A 171 16.73 -15.90 -6.55
N SER A 172 16.04 -14.84 -6.95
CA SER A 172 16.69 -13.65 -7.50
C SER A 172 15.85 -12.39 -7.28
N ASN A 173 16.45 -11.21 -7.48
CA ASN A 173 15.70 -9.95 -7.47
C ASN A 173 14.83 -9.75 -8.74
N LEU A 174 14.88 -10.66 -9.71
CA LEU A 174 13.99 -10.65 -10.88
C LEU A 174 12.68 -11.34 -10.56
N ALA A 175 11.59 -10.57 -10.42
CA ALA A 175 10.27 -11.13 -10.16
C ALA A 175 9.71 -11.88 -11.38
N GLU A 176 9.75 -11.27 -12.56
CA GLU A 176 9.18 -11.83 -13.79
C GLU A 176 10.03 -11.52 -15.02
N HIS A 177 9.98 -12.41 -16.01
CA HIS A 177 10.56 -12.26 -17.33
C HIS A 177 9.51 -12.54 -18.40
N TRP A 178 9.23 -11.52 -19.22
CA TRP A 178 8.28 -11.59 -20.32
C TRP A 178 8.98 -11.40 -21.65
N GLU A 179 8.78 -12.34 -22.57
CA GLU A 179 9.34 -12.31 -23.92
C GLU A 179 8.20 -12.09 -24.93
N LEU A 180 8.32 -11.09 -25.81
CA LEU A 180 7.35 -10.86 -26.88
C LEU A 180 8.05 -11.01 -28.23
N ASN A 181 7.72 -12.07 -28.96
CA ASN A 181 8.26 -12.31 -30.29
C ASN A 181 7.18 -12.15 -31.36
N ARG A 182 7.50 -11.43 -32.43
CA ARG A 182 6.61 -11.25 -33.57
C ARG A 182 7.40 -11.22 -34.88
N GLY A 183 7.15 -12.21 -35.73
CA GLY A 183 7.83 -12.33 -37.02
C GLY A 183 9.25 -12.89 -36.89
N ASP A 184 10.09 -12.58 -37.88
CA ASP A 184 11.51 -12.97 -37.96
C ASP A 184 12.34 -11.69 -37.82
N ILE A 185 12.95 -11.52 -36.64
CA ILE A 185 13.67 -10.29 -36.27
C ILE A 185 14.95 -10.18 -37.10
N GLU A 186 15.69 -11.27 -37.25
CA GLU A 186 16.93 -11.35 -38.01
C GLU A 186 16.72 -10.96 -39.47
N ARG A 187 15.66 -11.49 -40.10
CA ARG A 187 15.25 -11.09 -41.44
C ARG A 187 14.85 -9.62 -41.50
N GLY A 188 14.09 -9.16 -40.51
CA GLY A 188 13.67 -7.75 -40.42
C GLY A 188 14.85 -6.79 -40.38
N PHE A 189 15.89 -7.10 -39.60
CA PHE A 189 17.14 -6.32 -39.58
C PHE A 189 17.92 -6.40 -40.90
N ALA A 190 17.96 -7.58 -41.54
CA ALA A 190 18.68 -7.75 -42.81
C ALA A 190 18.04 -7.04 -44.01
N GLU A 191 16.71 -6.92 -44.02
CA GLU A 191 15.94 -6.28 -45.10
C GLU A 191 15.72 -4.76 -44.87
N ALA A 192 16.12 -4.22 -43.71
CA ALA A 192 15.87 -2.82 -43.37
C ALA A 192 16.76 -1.84 -44.15
N ASP A 193 16.16 -0.78 -44.71
CA ASP A 193 16.91 0.31 -45.37
C ASP A 193 17.71 1.18 -44.37
N SER A 194 17.25 1.25 -43.11
CA SER A 194 17.90 1.97 -42.02
C SER A 194 17.56 1.36 -40.67
N ILE A 195 18.54 1.36 -39.76
CA ILE A 195 18.40 0.89 -38.39
C ILE A 195 18.76 2.05 -37.46
N VAL A 196 17.91 2.32 -36.45
CA VAL A 196 18.17 3.30 -35.39
C VAL A 196 18.13 2.57 -34.06
N GLU A 197 19.19 2.71 -33.29
CA GLU A 197 19.34 2.15 -31.96
C GLU A 197 19.66 3.30 -30.99
N ASP A 198 18.94 3.34 -29.88
CA ASP A 198 19.14 4.34 -28.83
C ASP A 198 18.68 3.77 -27.48
N SER A 199 19.16 4.37 -26.39
CA SER A 199 18.86 3.97 -25.02
C SER A 199 18.09 5.08 -24.31
N PHE A 200 16.96 4.73 -23.71
CA PHE A 200 16.08 5.68 -23.03
C PHE A 200 15.88 5.29 -21.57
N SER A 201 15.82 6.29 -20.70
CA SER A 201 15.47 6.14 -19.29
C SER A 201 14.48 7.22 -18.87
N THR A 202 13.63 6.92 -17.90
CA THR A 202 12.73 7.89 -17.29
C THR A 202 13.00 7.99 -15.79
N GLN A 203 12.78 9.17 -15.22
CA GLN A 203 12.94 9.41 -13.78
C GLN A 203 11.75 8.85 -12.98
N VAL A 204 11.98 8.56 -11.70
CA VAL A 204 10.92 8.33 -10.72
C VAL A 204 10.17 9.66 -10.49
N VAL A 205 8.84 9.62 -10.60
CA VAL A 205 7.97 10.79 -10.41
C VAL A 205 6.93 10.46 -9.35
N HIS A 206 6.77 11.34 -8.37
CA HIS A 206 5.65 11.26 -7.45
C HIS A 206 4.38 11.80 -8.11
N HIS A 207 3.23 11.18 -7.83
CA HIS A 207 1.92 11.48 -8.40
C HIS A 207 1.48 12.95 -8.26
N GLY A 208 1.97 13.67 -7.25
CA GLY A 208 1.77 15.11 -7.11
C GLY A 208 0.34 15.54 -6.75
N TYR A 209 -0.45 14.66 -6.15
CA TYR A 209 -1.75 15.04 -5.57
C TYR A 209 -1.56 15.97 -4.37
N VAL A 210 -2.51 16.90 -4.19
CA VAL A 210 -2.44 17.93 -3.14
C VAL A 210 -2.93 17.39 -1.80
N GLU A 211 -3.97 16.55 -1.83
CA GLU A 211 -4.52 15.90 -0.63
C GLU A 211 -3.67 14.67 -0.28
N PRO A 212 -3.00 14.65 0.90
CA PRO A 212 -2.33 13.46 1.39
C PRO A 212 -3.30 12.28 1.58
N ASP A 213 -2.77 11.12 1.91
CA ASP A 213 -3.63 10.05 2.41
C ASP A 213 -4.20 10.42 3.77
N SER A 214 -5.48 10.14 3.92
CA SER A 214 -6.19 10.27 5.17
C SER A 214 -7.41 9.38 5.04
N GLU A 215 -7.43 8.31 5.80
CA GLU A 215 -8.53 7.34 5.76
C GLU A 215 -9.00 7.07 7.18
N THR A 216 -10.27 6.70 7.33
CA THR A 216 -10.86 6.43 8.65
C THR A 216 -11.49 5.05 8.61
N ALA A 217 -11.34 4.27 9.67
CA ALA A 217 -12.09 3.02 9.81
C ALA A 217 -12.73 2.89 11.17
N TYR A 218 -13.83 2.15 11.21
CA TYR A 218 -14.44 1.65 12.43
C TYR A 218 -14.69 0.14 12.30
N ALA A 219 -13.97 -0.65 13.10
CA ALA A 219 -14.25 -2.06 13.31
C ALA A 219 -15.23 -2.20 14.48
N HIS A 220 -16.47 -2.57 14.15
CA HIS A 220 -17.57 -2.70 15.10
C HIS A 220 -17.40 -3.93 16.00
N PRO A 221 -17.95 -3.91 17.24
CA PRO A 221 -17.92 -5.07 18.13
C PRO A 221 -18.60 -6.33 17.58
N ASP A 222 -19.47 -6.20 16.58
CA ASP A 222 -20.16 -7.32 15.92
C ASP A 222 -19.33 -7.97 14.80
N GLY A 223 -18.13 -7.44 14.52
CA GLY A 223 -17.22 -7.94 13.50
C GLY A 223 -17.33 -7.25 12.14
N THR A 224 -18.31 -6.36 11.94
CA THR A 224 -18.41 -5.56 10.72
C THR A 224 -17.40 -4.41 10.71
N VAL A 225 -17.01 -3.96 9.52
CA VAL A 225 -16.02 -2.90 9.33
C VAL A 225 -16.55 -1.87 8.34
N GLU A 226 -16.50 -0.61 8.74
CA GLU A 226 -16.71 0.54 7.85
C GLU A 226 -15.40 1.29 7.64
N VAL A 227 -15.12 1.67 6.39
CA VAL A 227 -13.94 2.44 6.02
C VAL A 227 -14.36 3.62 5.17
N TRP A 228 -13.90 4.83 5.50
CA TRP A 228 -14.01 6.01 4.67
C TRP A 228 -12.65 6.26 4.03
N ALA A 229 -12.58 6.06 2.71
CA ALA A 229 -11.31 6.01 1.99
C ALA A 229 -11.28 6.99 0.82
N ASN A 230 -10.16 7.71 0.69
CA ASN A 230 -9.86 8.54 -0.47
C ASN A 230 -9.12 7.72 -1.56
N THR A 231 -9.76 6.63 -2.00
CA THR A 231 -9.22 5.64 -2.93
C THR A 231 -9.81 5.80 -4.34
N GLN A 232 -9.04 5.40 -5.37
CA GLN A 232 -9.52 5.24 -6.75
C GLN A 232 -10.27 3.91 -6.96
N SER A 233 -10.10 2.95 -6.05
CA SER A 233 -10.43 1.54 -6.29
C SER A 233 -11.16 0.91 -5.10
N ILE A 234 -12.36 1.41 -4.76
CA ILE A 234 -13.12 0.99 -3.56
C ILE A 234 -13.30 -0.54 -3.44
N TYR A 235 -13.52 -1.25 -4.54
CA TYR A 235 -13.70 -2.70 -4.52
C TYR A 235 -12.38 -3.45 -4.30
N SER A 236 -11.28 -2.96 -4.88
CA SER A 236 -9.94 -3.52 -4.64
C SER A 236 -9.52 -3.27 -3.21
N THR A 237 -9.70 -2.04 -2.69
CA THR A 237 -9.46 -1.72 -1.28
C THR A 237 -10.22 -2.66 -0.35
N ARG A 238 -11.51 -2.90 -0.61
CA ARG A 238 -12.32 -3.85 0.18
C ARG A 238 -11.75 -5.29 0.12
N SER A 239 -11.38 -5.76 -1.06
CA SER A 239 -10.82 -7.10 -1.26
C SER A 239 -9.46 -7.26 -0.59
N ASP A 240 -8.59 -6.26 -0.69
CA ASP A 240 -7.26 -6.26 -0.08
C ASP A 240 -7.38 -6.23 1.46
N ILE A 241 -8.32 -5.47 2.04
CA ILE A 241 -8.60 -5.50 3.49
C ILE A 241 -9.08 -6.88 3.92
N ALA A 242 -10.05 -7.46 3.19
CA ALA A 242 -10.58 -8.79 3.48
C ALA A 242 -9.46 -9.84 3.51
N GLN A 243 -8.57 -9.78 2.52
CA GLN A 243 -7.46 -10.69 2.34
C GLN A 243 -6.37 -10.49 3.39
N LEU A 244 -5.94 -9.24 3.61
CA LEU A 244 -4.85 -8.90 4.52
C LEU A 244 -5.21 -9.16 5.99
N LEU A 245 -6.46 -8.89 6.38
CA LEU A 245 -6.89 -8.89 7.79
C LEU A 245 -7.77 -10.09 8.15
N ASP A 246 -7.96 -11.01 7.21
CA ASP A 246 -8.77 -12.22 7.37
C ASP A 246 -10.21 -11.90 7.85
N ILE A 247 -10.86 -10.94 7.18
CA ILE A 247 -12.24 -10.50 7.46
C ILE A 247 -13.13 -10.91 6.28
N PRO A 248 -14.33 -11.48 6.51
CA PRO A 248 -15.24 -11.83 5.43
C PRO A 248 -15.57 -10.60 4.56
N LEU A 249 -15.50 -10.77 3.24
CA LEU A 249 -15.73 -9.67 2.29
C LEU A 249 -17.08 -8.97 2.47
N GLY A 250 -18.11 -9.72 2.89
CA GLY A 250 -19.46 -9.21 3.15
C GLY A 250 -19.59 -8.35 4.40
N ASP A 251 -18.60 -8.42 5.31
CA ASP A 251 -18.59 -7.67 6.57
C ASP A 251 -17.83 -6.34 6.44
N ILE A 252 -17.33 -6.01 5.23
CA ILE A 252 -16.55 -4.78 4.98
C ILE A 252 -17.32 -3.84 4.05
N THR A 253 -17.56 -2.62 4.51
CA THR A 253 -18.09 -1.52 3.70
C THR A 253 -17.03 -0.45 3.50
N VAL A 254 -16.73 -0.13 2.23
CA VAL A 254 -15.83 0.98 1.88
C VAL A 254 -16.67 2.12 1.31
N ASN A 255 -16.76 3.19 2.08
CA ASN A 255 -17.42 4.45 1.75
C ASN A 255 -16.41 5.38 1.06
N PRO A 256 -16.65 5.80 -0.20
CA PRO A 256 -15.78 6.75 -0.86
C PRO A 256 -15.93 8.14 -0.22
N THR A 257 -14.80 8.80 0.04
CA THR A 257 -14.77 10.25 0.29
C THR A 257 -14.52 10.99 -1.01
N GLU A 258 -14.61 12.32 -0.99
CA GLU A 258 -14.05 13.12 -2.08
C GLU A 258 -12.53 12.88 -2.18
N LEU A 259 -12.01 13.01 -3.40
CA LEU A 259 -10.64 12.66 -3.76
C LEU A 259 -9.89 13.88 -4.27
N GLY A 260 -8.89 14.34 -3.54
CA GLY A 260 -8.06 15.51 -3.85
C GLY A 260 -6.90 15.21 -4.81
N GLY A 261 -7.14 14.33 -5.78
CA GLY A 261 -6.16 13.83 -6.74
C GLY A 261 -5.56 12.49 -6.31
N ALA A 262 -5.10 11.72 -7.30
CA ALA A 262 -4.48 10.41 -7.07
C ALA A 262 -3.51 10.01 -8.18
N PHE A 263 -3.91 10.13 -9.45
CA PHE A 263 -3.06 9.89 -10.63
C PHE A 263 -2.42 8.48 -10.68
N GLY A 264 -3.10 7.47 -10.13
CA GLY A 264 -2.59 6.10 -9.97
C GLY A 264 -2.05 5.82 -8.55
N GLY A 265 -1.72 6.87 -7.79
CA GLY A 265 -1.09 6.74 -6.49
C GLY A 265 -2.02 6.33 -5.35
N LYS A 266 -3.34 6.34 -5.57
CA LYS A 266 -4.35 5.93 -4.58
C LYS A 266 -5.14 4.68 -5.02
N GLU A 267 -4.50 3.77 -5.74
CA GLU A 267 -5.11 2.51 -6.20
C GLU A 267 -4.80 1.31 -5.28
N THR A 268 -3.65 1.34 -4.59
CA THR A 268 -3.20 0.28 -3.68
C THR A 268 -3.67 0.52 -2.24
N LEU A 269 -3.77 -0.56 -1.47
CA LEU A 269 -4.10 -0.50 -0.04
C LEU A 269 -3.01 0.26 0.73
N ARG A 270 -3.40 1.36 1.39
CA ARG A 270 -2.49 2.22 2.17
C ARG A 270 -3.00 2.39 3.60
N ALA A 271 -3.52 3.55 3.97
CA ALA A 271 -3.92 3.86 5.34
C ALA A 271 -5.10 3.00 5.86
N SER A 272 -6.01 2.57 4.97
CA SER A 272 -7.25 1.86 5.31
C SER A 272 -6.99 0.61 6.14
N GLY A 273 -6.02 -0.22 5.73
CA GLY A 273 -5.69 -1.43 6.48
C GLY A 273 -5.22 -1.10 7.89
N LEU A 274 -4.46 -0.01 8.07
CA LEU A 274 -3.92 0.39 9.37
C LEU A 274 -5.04 0.93 10.25
N CYS A 275 -5.95 1.71 9.68
CA CYS A 275 -7.14 2.18 10.36
C CYS A 275 -7.97 1.00 10.89
N VAL A 276 -8.17 -0.04 10.06
CA VAL A 276 -8.94 -1.22 10.49
C VAL A 276 -8.24 -1.99 11.60
N LEU A 277 -6.93 -2.24 11.48
CA LEU A 277 -6.15 -2.92 12.54
C LEU A 277 -6.19 -2.15 13.86
N LEU A 278 -5.89 -0.86 13.81
CA LEU A 278 -5.91 0.01 14.98
C LEU A 278 -7.30 0.08 15.58
N SER A 279 -8.34 0.25 14.77
CA SER A 279 -9.72 0.31 15.22
C SER A 279 -10.18 -0.99 15.88
N LYS A 280 -9.82 -2.14 15.30
CA LYS A 280 -10.12 -3.47 15.85
C LYS A 280 -9.50 -3.67 17.22
N LYS A 281 -8.28 -3.15 17.44
CA LYS A 281 -7.56 -3.25 18.72
C LYS A 281 -8.03 -2.20 19.74
N ALA A 282 -8.36 -0.99 19.29
CA ALA A 282 -8.84 0.11 20.13
C ALA A 282 -10.33 0.04 20.48
N LEU A 283 -11.12 -0.72 19.71
CA LEU A 283 -12.60 -0.76 19.74
C LEU A 283 -13.25 0.61 19.54
N LEU A 284 -12.58 1.48 18.80
CA LEU A 284 -12.97 2.87 18.52
C LEU A 284 -12.65 3.20 17.05
N PRO A 285 -13.32 4.18 16.43
CA PRO A 285 -12.92 4.65 15.11
C PRO A 285 -11.50 5.21 15.12
N VAL A 286 -10.73 5.02 14.05
CA VAL A 286 -9.35 5.52 13.93
C VAL A 286 -9.16 6.14 12.56
N GLN A 287 -8.57 7.33 12.52
CA GLN A 287 -8.11 8.00 11.29
C GLN A 287 -6.58 8.02 11.26
N VAL A 288 -5.96 7.61 10.15
CA VAL A 288 -4.50 7.59 9.92
C VAL A 288 -4.15 8.48 8.75
#